data_AF-A0AAW5VUK1-F1
#
_entry.id   AF-A0AAW5VUK1-F1
#
_cell.length_a   1.000
_cell.length_b   1.000
_cell.length_c   1.000
_cell.angle_alpha   90.00
_cell.angle_beta   90.00
_cell.angle_gamma   90.00
#
_symmetry.space_group_name_H-M   'P 1'
#
loop_
_entity.id
_entity.type
_entity.pdbx_description
1 polymer ?
#
loop_
_entity_poly.entity_id
_entity_poly.type
_entity_poly.pdbx_seq_one_letter_code
_entity_poly.pdbx_strand_id
1 'polypeptide(L)'
;MQNFEFIPHFAIYQTGAHELVYSENGSIAEIINLQLQYWCDANFLYKNIEKKEKISIQSLIPIFLLLGQSLVTLFGLNNKTNLKDTPPLFQLVTKFVDNNGKKLSSYDRRLYENFKRLDHIYTDLIKHPSSNKMTEILNLKMQDLRQALKTTQEIWIWFLDSMGIEKENYEKYFSENF
;
A
#
# COMPACT_ATOMS: atom_id res chain seq x y z
N MET A 1 21.78 11.77 18.82
CA MET A 1 20.84 12.51 17.97
C MET A 1 20.31 11.54 16.93
N GLN A 2 19.02 11.18 17.02
CA GLN A 2 18.36 10.41 15.96
C GLN A 2 18.16 11.37 14.78
N ASN A 3 18.70 10.99 13.62
CA ASN A 3 18.48 11.72 12.38
C ASN A 3 17.08 11.38 11.90
N PHE A 4 16.12 12.26 12.19
CA PHE A 4 14.76 12.14 11.68
C PHE A 4 14.74 12.63 10.23
N GLU A 5 14.27 11.77 9.33
CA GLU A 5 14.20 12.09 7.91
C GLU A 5 12.90 12.85 7.62
N PHE A 6 13.01 14.09 7.18
CA PHE A 6 11.87 14.94 6.85
C PHE A 6 11.12 14.36 5.64
N ILE A 7 9.84 14.02 5.81
CA ILE A 7 8.93 13.69 4.70
C ILE A 7 8.45 15.03 4.11
N PRO A 8 8.52 15.24 2.78
CA PRO A 8 8.13 16.52 2.18
C PRO A 8 6.67 16.87 2.47
N HIS A 9 6.46 18.10 2.96
CA HIS A 9 5.16 18.70 3.33
C HIS A 9 4.08 18.60 2.23
N PHE A 10 4.44 18.39 0.96
CA PHE A 10 3.50 18.32 -0.16
C PHE A 10 2.97 16.91 -0.48
N ALA A 11 3.73 15.85 -0.19
CA ALA A 11 3.20 14.47 -0.19
C ALA A 11 2.28 14.20 1.02
N ILE A 12 2.33 15.11 1.99
CA ILE A 12 1.61 15.10 3.26
C ILE A 12 0.20 15.64 3.03
N TYR A 13 0.00 16.94 2.72
CA TYR A 13 -1.34 17.56 2.71
C TYR A 13 -2.40 16.97 1.77
N GLN A 14 -2.03 16.18 0.76
CA GLN A 14 -2.98 15.66 -0.22
C GLN A 14 -3.60 14.30 0.14
N THR A 15 -3.03 13.54 1.09
CA THR A 15 -3.48 12.16 1.37
C THR A 15 -4.36 12.01 2.62
N GLY A 16 -4.44 13.03 3.49
CA GLY A 16 -5.48 13.13 4.53
C GLY A 16 -5.37 12.22 5.76
N ALA A 17 -4.33 11.39 5.90
CA ALA A 17 -4.05 10.66 7.15
C ALA A 17 -2.63 10.94 7.64
N HIS A 18 -2.57 11.89 8.57
CA HIS A 18 -1.39 12.19 9.34
C HIS A 18 -1.68 11.86 10.79
N GLU A 19 -0.85 11.02 11.39
CA GLU A 19 -0.75 11.01 12.84
C GLU A 19 0.27 12.09 13.22
N LEU A 20 -0.17 13.06 14.01
CA LEU A 20 0.68 14.10 14.55
C LEU A 20 1.31 13.57 15.83
N VAL A 21 2.60 13.26 15.79
CA VAL A 21 3.35 12.96 17.02
C VAL A 21 3.73 14.29 17.64
N TYR A 22 3.29 14.55 18.86
CA TYR A 22 3.62 15.77 19.58
C TYR A 22 4.79 15.53 20.52
N SER A 23 5.73 16.48 20.56
CA SER A 23 6.75 16.50 21.60
C SER A 23 6.17 16.95 22.94
N GLU A 24 6.91 16.76 24.04
CA GLU A 24 6.46 17.09 25.40
C GLU A 24 6.04 18.57 25.58
N ASN A 25 6.47 19.47 24.70
CA ASN A 25 6.10 20.89 24.72
C ASN A 25 4.89 21.24 23.83
N GLY A 26 4.21 20.25 23.24
CA GLY A 26 3.02 20.45 22.42
C GLY A 26 3.28 20.88 20.97
N SER A 27 4.55 20.95 20.54
CA SER A 27 4.89 21.15 19.13
C SER A 27 4.84 19.83 18.35
N ILE A 28 4.37 19.89 17.09
CA ILE A 28 4.35 18.73 16.18
C ILE A 28 5.80 18.31 15.91
N ALA A 29 6.15 17.11 16.35
CA ALA A 29 7.45 16.50 16.20
C ALA A 29 7.54 15.64 14.92
N GLU A 30 6.45 14.98 14.52
CA GLU A 30 6.40 14.12 13.33
C GLU A 30 5.01 14.11 12.70
N ILE A 31 4.97 13.95 11.38
CA ILE A 31 3.76 13.70 10.61
C ILE A 31 3.89 12.30 10.00
N ILE A 32 3.15 11.33 10.53
CA ILE A 32 3.18 9.94 10.02
C ILE A 32 2.16 9.81 8.88
N ASN A 33 2.63 9.57 7.66
CA ASN A 33 1.77 9.14 6.54
C ASN A 33 1.44 7.65 6.76
N LEU A 34 0.30 7.36 7.39
CA LEU A 34 -0.10 6.01 7.77
C LEU A 34 -0.17 5.04 6.58
N GLN A 35 -0.53 5.55 5.40
CA GLN A 35 -0.63 4.77 4.17
C GLN A 35 0.76 4.29 3.72
N LEU A 36 1.74 5.18 3.78
CA LEU A 36 3.14 4.90 3.45
C LEU A 36 3.79 4.04 4.53
N GLN A 37 3.42 4.22 5.80
CA GLN A 37 3.95 3.39 6.88
C GLN A 37 3.65 1.92 6.67
N TYR A 38 2.43 1.57 6.26
CA TYR A 38 2.09 0.18 5.93
C TYR A 38 2.95 -0.39 4.79
N TRP A 39 3.30 0.42 3.79
CA TRP A 39 4.24 0.03 2.74
C TRP A 39 5.66 -0.19 3.28
N CYS A 40 6.17 0.75 4.07
CA CYS A 40 7.50 0.66 4.69
C CYS A 40 7.63 -0.58 5.58
N ASP A 41 6.63 -0.86 6.41
CA ASP A 41 6.60 -2.03 7.29
C ASP A 41 6.54 -3.34 6.48
N ALA A 42 5.75 -3.37 5.41
CA ALA A 42 5.69 -4.52 4.51
C ALA A 42 7.06 -4.80 3.88
N ASN A 43 7.76 -3.76 3.41
CA ASN A 43 9.11 -3.87 2.86
C ASN A 43 10.13 -4.34 3.90
N PHE A 44 10.06 -3.81 5.12
CA PHE A 44 10.94 -4.21 6.20
C PHE A 44 10.76 -5.70 6.55
N LEU A 45 9.51 -6.14 6.73
CA LEU A 45 9.19 -7.55 6.99
C LEU A 45 9.63 -8.45 5.83
N TYR A 46 9.39 -8.03 4.60
CA TYR A 46 9.84 -8.74 3.40
C TYR A 46 11.37 -8.95 3.40
N LYS A 47 12.15 -7.89 3.57
CA LYS A 47 13.62 -7.94 3.61
C LYS A 47 14.15 -8.85 4.74
N ASN A 48 13.39 -9.02 5.81
CA ASN A 48 13.74 -9.92 6.91
C ASN A 48 13.41 -11.39 6.62
N ILE A 49 12.32 -11.67 5.92
CA ILE A 49 11.94 -13.05 5.62
C ILE A 49 12.66 -13.60 4.39
N GLU A 50 13.03 -12.74 3.43
CA GLU A 50 13.74 -13.13 2.20
C GLU A 50 15.12 -13.74 2.50
N LYS A 51 15.74 -13.35 3.60
CA LYS A 51 17.04 -13.87 4.06
C LYS A 51 16.95 -15.25 4.73
N LYS A 52 15.75 -15.77 4.98
CA LYS A 52 15.55 -17.03 5.71
C LYS A 52 15.62 -18.22 4.75
N GLU A 53 16.29 -19.29 5.17
CA GLU A 53 16.35 -20.55 4.42
C GLU A 53 14.97 -21.23 4.27
N LYS A 54 14.11 -21.08 5.28
CA LYS A 54 12.75 -21.61 5.29
C LYS A 54 11.76 -20.52 5.69
N ILE A 55 10.75 -20.33 4.87
CA ILE A 55 9.73 -19.29 5.04
C ILE A 55 8.39 -19.97 5.27
N SER A 56 7.75 -19.64 6.38
CA SER A 56 6.42 -20.14 6.70
C SER A 56 5.34 -19.26 6.08
N ILE A 57 4.19 -19.84 5.72
CA ILE A 57 3.04 -19.07 5.23
C ILE A 57 2.58 -18.00 6.23
N GLN A 58 2.68 -18.29 7.53
CA GLN A 58 2.37 -17.35 8.60
C GLN A 58 3.26 -16.09 8.55
N SER A 59 4.45 -16.19 7.95
CA SER A 59 5.34 -15.04 7.74
C SER A 59 4.93 -14.17 6.55
N LEU A 60 4.20 -14.73 5.58
CA LEU A 60 3.73 -13.99 4.39
C LEU A 60 2.45 -13.20 4.66
N ILE A 61 1.53 -13.78 5.44
CA ILE A 61 0.20 -13.23 5.72
C ILE A 61 0.26 -11.77 6.22
N PRO A 62 1.09 -11.40 7.23
CA PRO A 62 1.17 -10.03 7.70
C PRO A 62 1.62 -9.05 6.63
N ILE A 63 2.50 -9.48 5.72
CA ILE A 63 3.03 -8.61 4.67
C ILE A 63 1.94 -8.30 3.64
N PHE A 64 1.21 -9.31 3.15
CA PHE A 64 0.06 -9.08 2.28
C PHE A 64 -1.02 -8.21 2.94
N LEU A 65 -1.26 -8.39 4.24
CA LEU A 65 -2.20 -7.55 4.99
C LEU A 65 -1.77 -6.08 4.96
N LEU A 66 -0.50 -5.80 5.25
CA LEU A 66 0.07 -4.45 5.21
C LEU A 66 -0.01 -3.84 3.80
N LEU A 67 0.33 -4.61 2.76
CA LEU A 67 0.24 -4.14 1.37
C LEU A 67 -1.19 -3.73 0.98
N GLY A 68 -2.18 -4.54 1.34
CA GLY A 68 -3.57 -4.18 1.09
C GLY A 68 -4.06 -3.01 1.94
N GLN A 69 -3.64 -2.92 3.21
CA GLN A 69 -3.97 -1.75 4.05
C GLN A 69 -3.36 -0.47 3.51
N SER A 70 -2.11 -0.50 3.03
CA SER A 70 -1.47 0.64 2.38
C SER A 70 -2.35 1.21 1.26
N LEU A 71 -2.89 0.34 0.39
CA LEU A 71 -3.77 0.77 -0.69
C LEU A 71 -5.18 1.16 -0.22
N VAL A 72 -5.79 0.42 0.73
CA VAL A 72 -7.11 0.76 1.27
C VAL A 72 -7.09 2.15 1.89
N THR A 73 -6.08 2.46 2.70
CA THR A 73 -5.96 3.76 3.35
C THR A 73 -5.64 4.84 2.31
N LEU A 74 -4.75 4.58 1.34
CA LEU A 74 -4.43 5.52 0.25
C LEU A 74 -5.68 5.94 -0.51
N PHE A 75 -6.41 5.00 -1.09
CA PHE A 75 -7.57 5.32 -1.91
C PHE A 75 -8.81 5.66 -1.09
N GLY A 76 -8.93 5.15 0.14
CA GLY A 76 -10.05 5.41 1.03
C GLY A 76 -10.12 6.89 1.44
N LEU A 77 -8.98 7.50 1.78
CA LEU A 77 -8.92 8.92 2.14
C LEU A 77 -9.12 9.84 0.93
N ASN A 78 -8.77 9.33 -0.25
CA ASN A 78 -8.94 10.04 -1.51
C ASN A 78 -10.29 9.74 -2.20
N ASN A 79 -11.18 9.01 -1.51
CA ASN A 79 -12.51 8.72 -2.01
C ASN A 79 -13.48 9.84 -1.63
N LYS A 80 -14.00 10.58 -2.63
CA LYS A 80 -14.90 11.73 -2.44
C LYS A 80 -16.34 11.35 -2.06
N THR A 81 -16.63 10.07 -1.84
CA THR A 81 -17.98 9.62 -1.48
C THR A 81 -18.21 9.69 0.03
N ASN A 82 -19.26 10.40 0.46
CA ASN A 82 -19.76 10.42 1.86
C ASN A 82 -20.41 9.08 2.25
N LEU A 83 -19.66 7.98 2.18
CA LEU A 83 -20.13 6.67 2.60
C LEU A 83 -19.85 6.48 4.09
N LYS A 84 -20.83 5.91 4.79
CA LYS A 84 -20.70 5.54 6.21
C LYS A 84 -19.69 4.39 6.42
N ASP A 85 -19.51 3.57 5.39
CA ASP A 85 -18.61 2.41 5.39
C ASP A 85 -17.50 2.58 4.34
N THR A 86 -16.28 2.14 4.67
CA THR A 86 -15.16 2.13 3.72
C THR A 86 -15.40 1.06 2.65
N PRO A 87 -15.44 1.41 1.35
CA PRO A 87 -15.62 0.42 0.29
C PRO A 87 -14.49 -0.62 0.24
N PRO A 88 -14.74 -1.80 -0.37
CA PRO A 88 -13.69 -2.79 -0.62
C PRO A 88 -12.54 -2.22 -1.46
N LEU A 89 -11.32 -2.74 -1.25
CA LEU A 89 -10.10 -2.30 -1.95
C LEU A 89 -10.29 -2.29 -3.47
N PHE A 90 -10.83 -3.37 -4.05
CA PHE A 90 -11.18 -3.41 -5.47
C PHE A 90 -11.96 -2.19 -5.92
N GLN A 91 -13.02 -1.81 -5.20
CA GLN A 91 -13.84 -0.66 -5.58
C GLN A 91 -13.08 0.65 -5.45
N LEU A 92 -12.30 0.81 -4.39
CA LEU A 92 -11.51 2.02 -4.16
C LEU A 92 -10.55 2.30 -5.31
N VAL A 93 -9.76 1.29 -5.71
CA VAL A 93 -8.76 1.45 -6.79
C VAL A 93 -9.42 1.55 -8.17
N THR A 94 -10.45 0.74 -8.46
CA THR A 94 -11.06 0.71 -9.80
C THR A 94 -11.99 1.89 -10.09
N LYS A 95 -12.54 2.52 -9.04
CA LYS A 95 -13.35 3.73 -9.16
C LYS A 95 -12.51 5.00 -9.09
N PHE A 96 -11.27 4.93 -8.63
CA PHE A 96 -10.35 6.07 -8.69
C PHE A 96 -10.13 6.49 -10.14
N VAL A 97 -10.15 7.81 -10.35
CA VAL A 97 -9.95 8.44 -11.64
C VAL A 97 -8.91 9.54 -11.42
N ASP A 98 -7.85 9.53 -12.22
CA ASP A 98 -6.80 10.55 -12.17
C ASP A 98 -7.32 11.93 -12.59
N ASN A 99 -6.47 12.95 -12.45
CA ASN A 99 -6.80 14.32 -12.86
C ASN A 99 -7.14 14.47 -14.36
N ASN A 100 -6.80 13.47 -15.18
CA ASN A 100 -7.08 13.43 -16.62
C ASN A 100 -8.30 12.56 -16.98
N GLY A 101 -9.05 12.04 -16.00
CA GLY A 101 -10.20 11.19 -16.28
C GLY A 101 -9.86 9.70 -16.53
N LYS A 102 -8.61 9.27 -16.34
CA LYS A 102 -8.16 7.90 -16.62
C LYS A 102 -8.18 7.02 -15.37
N LYS A 103 -8.51 5.75 -15.59
CA LYS A 103 -8.49 4.68 -14.57
C LYS A 103 -7.25 3.83 -14.70
N LEU A 104 -6.89 3.09 -13.65
CA LEU A 104 -5.76 2.14 -13.65
C LEU A 104 -5.79 1.20 -14.85
N SER A 105 -6.97 0.65 -15.19
CA SER A 105 -7.15 -0.28 -16.31
C SER A 105 -6.85 0.33 -17.69
N SER A 106 -6.97 1.65 -17.82
CA SER A 106 -6.66 2.41 -19.04
C SER A 106 -5.22 2.93 -19.05
N TYR A 107 -4.62 3.08 -17.86
CA TYR A 107 -3.23 3.47 -17.69
C TYR A 107 -2.28 2.31 -17.99
N ASP A 108 -2.45 1.18 -17.29
CA ASP A 108 -1.68 -0.04 -17.50
C ASP A 108 -2.57 -1.27 -17.21
N ARG A 109 -2.92 -1.99 -18.29
CA ARG A 109 -3.74 -3.21 -18.21
C ARG A 109 -3.04 -4.33 -17.43
N ARG A 110 -1.72 -4.47 -17.56
CA ARG A 110 -0.96 -5.50 -16.84
C ARG A 110 -0.97 -5.18 -15.34
N LEU A 111 -0.74 -3.91 -14.97
CA LEU A 111 -0.82 -3.47 -13.58
C LEU A 111 -2.21 -3.72 -12.99
N TYR A 112 -3.27 -3.46 -13.76
CA TYR A 112 -4.64 -3.76 -13.36
C TYR A 112 -4.91 -5.26 -13.12
N GLU A 113 -4.40 -6.15 -13.99
CA GLU A 113 -4.52 -7.59 -13.80
C GLU A 113 -3.76 -8.06 -12.55
N ASN A 114 -2.55 -7.55 -12.34
CA ASN A 114 -1.77 -7.82 -11.14
C ASN A 114 -2.48 -7.31 -9.87
N PHE A 115 -3.10 -6.13 -9.94
CA PHE A 115 -3.91 -5.57 -8.87
C PHE A 115 -5.08 -6.49 -8.49
N LYS A 116 -5.82 -7.04 -9.48
CA LYS A 116 -6.90 -7.99 -9.18
C LYS A 116 -6.42 -9.20 -8.39
N ARG A 117 -5.23 -9.72 -8.72
CA ARG A 117 -4.62 -10.82 -7.97
C ARG A 117 -4.27 -10.39 -6.54
N LEU A 118 -3.68 -9.21 -6.37
CA LEU A 118 -3.38 -8.64 -5.05
C LEU A 118 -4.65 -8.43 -4.21
N ASP A 119 -5.69 -7.81 -4.77
CA ASP A 119 -6.96 -7.60 -4.07
C ASP A 119 -7.61 -8.92 -3.65
N HIS A 120 -7.58 -9.94 -4.51
CA HIS A 120 -8.07 -11.26 -4.14
C HIS A 120 -7.24 -11.86 -2.98
N ILE A 121 -5.91 -11.80 -3.02
CA ILE A 121 -5.10 -12.31 -1.90
C ILE A 121 -5.42 -11.55 -0.60
N TYR A 122 -5.48 -10.22 -0.65
CA TYR A 122 -5.75 -9.40 0.52
C TYR A 122 -7.18 -9.58 1.06
N THR A 123 -8.19 -9.35 0.23
CA THR A 123 -9.60 -9.28 0.63
C THR A 123 -10.16 -10.68 0.88
N ASP A 124 -9.98 -11.59 -0.07
CA ASP A 124 -10.64 -12.90 -0.08
C ASP A 124 -9.89 -13.98 0.71
N LEU A 125 -8.55 -13.96 0.69
CA LEU A 125 -7.75 -14.99 1.34
C LEU A 125 -7.34 -14.60 2.76
N ILE A 126 -6.99 -13.33 2.98
CA ILE A 126 -6.37 -12.90 4.25
C ILE A 126 -7.32 -12.17 5.19
N LYS A 127 -8.07 -11.18 4.68
CA LYS A 127 -8.98 -10.37 5.51
C LYS A 127 -10.26 -11.10 5.87
N HIS A 128 -10.79 -11.91 4.94
CA HIS A 128 -12.00 -12.69 5.11
C HIS A 128 -11.75 -14.18 4.79
N PRO A 129 -10.86 -14.85 5.55
CA PRO A 129 -10.53 -16.24 5.29
C PRO A 129 -11.78 -17.13 5.43
N SER A 130 -11.92 -18.08 4.52
CA SER A 130 -12.97 -19.11 4.60
C SER A 130 -12.35 -20.50 4.45
N SER A 131 -12.99 -21.52 5.02
CA SER A 131 -12.51 -22.91 4.96
C SER A 131 -12.25 -23.39 3.54
N ASN A 132 -13.09 -22.96 2.59
CA ASN A 132 -13.01 -23.35 1.18
C ASN A 132 -11.80 -22.75 0.45
N LYS A 133 -11.15 -21.72 1.03
CA LYS A 133 -9.98 -21.03 0.45
C LYS A 133 -8.67 -21.36 1.17
N MET A 134 -8.69 -22.26 2.17
CA MET A 134 -7.51 -22.60 2.96
C MET A 134 -6.39 -23.21 2.11
N THR A 135 -6.74 -24.06 1.15
CA THR A 135 -5.76 -24.63 0.21
C THR A 135 -5.04 -23.55 -0.60
N GLU A 136 -5.74 -22.49 -0.99
CA GLU A 136 -5.15 -21.37 -1.71
C GLU A 136 -4.19 -20.57 -0.83
N ILE A 137 -4.56 -20.33 0.44
CA ILE A 137 -3.69 -19.67 1.43
C ILE A 137 -2.40 -20.47 1.62
N LEU A 138 -2.51 -21.79 1.83
CA LEU A 138 -1.35 -22.67 2.02
C LEU A 138 -0.44 -22.76 0.78
N ASN A 139 -0.98 -22.45 -0.40
CA ASN A 139 -0.24 -22.46 -1.66
C ASN A 139 0.43 -21.12 -2.01
N LEU A 140 0.24 -20.06 -1.22
CA LEU A 140 0.91 -18.78 -1.46
C LEU A 140 2.43 -18.92 -1.31
N LYS A 141 3.17 -18.34 -2.26
CA LYS A 141 4.63 -18.43 -2.34
C LYS A 141 5.27 -17.05 -2.23
N MET A 142 6.58 -17.05 -2.02
CA MET A 142 7.39 -15.82 -2.09
C MET A 142 7.26 -15.08 -3.41
N GLN A 143 6.99 -15.79 -4.52
CA GLN A 143 6.75 -15.18 -5.81
C GLN A 143 5.43 -14.38 -5.85
N ASP A 144 4.36 -14.89 -5.24
CA ASP A 144 3.11 -14.11 -5.08
C ASP A 144 3.38 -12.84 -4.27
N LEU A 145 4.20 -12.94 -3.22
CA LEU A 145 4.54 -11.81 -2.37
C LEU A 145 5.39 -10.76 -3.10
N ARG A 146 6.42 -11.18 -3.85
CA ARG A 146 7.22 -10.28 -4.71
C ARG A 146 6.34 -9.55 -5.72
N GLN A 147 5.43 -10.29 -6.37
CA GLN A 147 4.51 -9.68 -7.32
C GLN A 147 3.57 -8.68 -6.64
N ALA A 148 3.07 -8.98 -5.43
CA ALA A 148 2.27 -8.06 -4.64
C ALA A 148 3.02 -6.78 -4.25
N LEU A 149 4.27 -6.90 -3.77
CA LEU A 149 5.12 -5.74 -3.43
C LEU A 149 5.30 -4.82 -4.63
N LYS A 150 5.71 -5.40 -5.77
CA LYS A 150 5.85 -4.66 -7.02
C LYS A 150 4.57 -3.98 -7.47
N THR A 151 3.44 -4.70 -7.39
CA THR A 151 2.13 -4.18 -7.77
C THR A 151 1.72 -3.00 -6.88
N THR A 152 1.94 -3.11 -5.56
CA THR A 152 1.68 -2.02 -4.62
C THR A 152 2.55 -0.80 -4.91
N GLN A 153 3.85 -0.99 -5.16
CA GLN A 153 4.76 0.08 -5.57
C GLN A 153 4.31 0.78 -6.85
N GLU A 154 3.99 0.01 -7.89
CA GLU A 154 3.55 0.54 -9.19
C GLU A 154 2.22 1.31 -9.07
N ILE A 155 1.27 0.85 -8.23
CA ILE A 155 0.02 1.58 -7.95
C ILE A 155 0.29 2.87 -7.18
N TRP A 156 1.19 2.86 -6.20
CA TRP A 156 1.59 4.07 -5.47
C TRP A 156 2.19 5.12 -6.39
N ILE A 157 3.14 4.73 -7.23
CA ILE A 157 3.77 5.61 -8.22
C ILE A 157 2.71 6.19 -9.15
N TRP A 158 1.83 5.34 -9.71
CA TRP A 158 0.73 5.80 -10.54
C TRP A 158 -0.18 6.80 -9.83
N PHE A 159 -0.53 6.53 -8.57
CA PHE A 159 -1.37 7.44 -7.78
C PHE A 159 -0.68 8.81 -7.58
N LEU A 160 0.58 8.81 -7.17
CA LEU A 160 1.34 10.04 -6.89
C LEU A 160 1.53 10.88 -8.17
N ASP A 161 1.87 10.22 -9.29
CA ASP A 161 1.95 10.86 -10.60
C ASP A 161 0.59 11.45 -11.03
N SER A 162 -0.50 10.70 -10.78
CA SER A 162 -1.87 11.13 -11.07
C SER A 162 -2.29 12.36 -10.27
N MET A 163 -1.72 12.54 -9.07
CA MET A 163 -1.94 13.70 -8.20
C MET A 163 -1.02 14.88 -8.54
N GLY A 164 -0.06 14.70 -9.46
CA GLY A 164 0.89 15.74 -9.85
C GLY A 164 2.01 15.94 -8.81
N ILE A 165 2.31 14.93 -8.00
CA ILE A 165 3.41 14.98 -7.04
C ILE A 165 4.71 14.71 -7.80
N GLU A 166 5.67 15.62 -7.70
CA GLU A 166 6.95 15.48 -8.42
C GLU A 166 7.75 14.29 -7.90
N LYS A 167 8.33 13.52 -8.81
CA LYS A 167 9.02 12.25 -8.54
C LYS A 167 10.07 12.33 -7.44
N GLU A 168 10.85 13.41 -7.39
CA GLU A 168 11.88 13.64 -6.37
C GLU A 168 11.33 13.61 -4.93
N ASN A 169 10.04 13.91 -4.75
CA ASN A 169 9.40 13.92 -3.44
C ASN A 169 9.02 12.53 -2.93
N TYR A 170 8.94 11.52 -3.79
CA TYR A 170 8.50 10.18 -3.40
C TYR A 170 9.45 9.04 -3.77
N GLU A 171 10.36 9.23 -4.73
CA GLU A 171 11.16 8.12 -5.28
C GLU A 171 12.00 7.39 -4.24
N LYS A 172 12.45 8.09 -3.19
CA LYS A 172 13.22 7.49 -2.09
C LYS A 172 12.46 6.38 -1.35
N TYR A 173 11.13 6.45 -1.33
CA TYR A 173 10.28 5.45 -0.67
C TYR A 173 9.91 4.25 -1.55
N PHE A 174 10.18 4.35 -2.86
CA PHE A 174 9.78 3.37 -3.87
C PHE A 174 10.96 3.02 -4.79
N SER A 175 12.16 2.94 -4.21
CA SER A 175 13.43 2.70 -4.91
C SER A 175 13.79 1.21 -5.01
N GLU A 176 12.97 0.35 -4.43
CA GLU A 176 13.17 -1.09 -4.43
C GLU A 176 13.06 -1.71 -5.83
N ASN A 177 13.97 -2.66 -6.09
CA ASN A 177 13.93 -3.54 -7.25
C ASN A 177 13.47 -4.93 -6.79
N PHE A 178 12.26 -5.32 -7.17
CA PHE A 178 11.63 -6.61 -6.84
C PHE A 178 11.55 -7.54 -8.06
#